data_AF-A0A7K0BJ85-F1
#
_entry.id   AF-A0A7K0BJ85-F1
#
_cell.length_a   1.000
_cell.length_b   1.000
_cell.length_c   1.000
_cell.angle_alpha   90.00
_cell.angle_beta   90.00
_cell.angle_gamma   90.00
#
_symmetry.space_group_name_H-M   'P 1'
#
loop_
_entity.id
_entity.type
_entity.pdbx_description
1 polymer ?
#
loop_
_entity_poly.entity_id
_entity_poly.type
_entity_poly.pdbx_seq_one_letter_code
_entity_poly.pdbx_strand_id
1 'polypeptide(L)'
;MKKQLLYFLIFILIVSCKLEKNSEDSSENDVKKQIETIVVQEQEQYIENEPILAKMESDLFELTKNPKFALEKELVNNRHVDDLIDTLKTYKFDKVSIQSYKTSNEEWICGAKILNSEFKLLKSIKIGINKSTFEKAVKTKVNSNIVKIGNLEQTSVFVFKFKNNFLAEIVYEGYVD
;
A
#
# COMPACT_ATOMS: atom_id res chain seq x y z
N MET A 1 -38.70 31.36 27.93
CA MET A 1 -39.81 30.40 28.13
C MET A 1 -40.40 30.01 26.80
N LYS A 2 -40.50 28.69 26.54
CA LYS A 2 -41.40 28.02 25.59
C LYS A 2 -41.15 28.40 24.11
N LYS A 3 -40.66 27.51 23.24
CA LYS A 3 -41.29 26.23 22.89
C LYS A 3 -40.25 25.27 22.28
N GLN A 4 -39.73 24.37 23.11
CA GLN A 4 -39.53 22.98 22.70
C GLN A 4 -40.92 22.39 22.55
N LEU A 5 -41.41 22.20 21.32
CA LEU A 5 -42.70 21.54 21.05
C LEU A 5 -42.82 21.19 19.56
N LEU A 6 -41.80 20.49 19.04
CA LEU A 6 -41.92 19.79 17.75
C LEU A 6 -41.29 18.38 17.83
N TYR A 7 -41.44 17.76 18.99
CA TYR A 7 -41.36 16.31 19.19
C TYR A 7 -42.68 15.95 19.89
N PHE A 8 -43.63 15.38 19.13
CA PHE A 8 -44.87 14.68 19.52
C PHE A 8 -46.03 15.02 18.58
N LEU A 9 -45.97 14.48 17.36
CA LEU A 9 -47.09 14.28 16.43
C LEU A 9 -46.40 13.65 15.21
N ILE A 10 -46.36 12.34 14.98
CA ILE A 10 -47.49 11.44 14.92
C ILE A 10 -46.91 10.01 14.96
N PHE A 11 -47.08 9.38 16.12
CA PHE A 11 -47.01 7.94 16.31
C PHE A 11 -48.40 7.43 15.94
N ILE A 12 -48.65 7.14 14.66
CA ILE A 12 -49.93 6.60 14.19
C ILE A 12 -49.61 5.48 13.19
N LEU A 13 -50.02 4.28 13.62
CA LEU A 13 -50.41 3.12 12.82
C LEU A 13 -49.29 2.18 12.36
N ILE A 14 -48.82 1.47 13.38
CA ILE A 14 -48.60 0.02 13.32
C ILE A 14 -49.87 -0.65 12.79
N VAL A 15 -49.85 -1.07 11.53
CA VAL A 15 -50.72 -2.13 10.96
C VAL A 15 -49.74 -3.10 10.33
N SER A 16 -49.24 -4.12 11.05
CA SER A 16 -49.92 -5.37 11.35
C SER A 16 -50.66 -5.96 10.15
N CYS A 17 -49.92 -6.26 9.07
CA CYS A 17 -50.33 -7.32 8.15
C CYS A 17 -49.97 -8.67 8.77
N LYS A 18 -50.96 -9.24 9.46
CA LYS A 18 -51.00 -10.67 9.77
C LYS A 18 -51.64 -11.34 8.55
N LEU A 19 -50.88 -12.13 7.80
CA LEU A 19 -51.44 -13.13 6.88
C LEU A 19 -50.81 -14.48 7.24
N GLU A 20 -51.60 -15.33 7.90
CA GLU A 20 -51.31 -16.75 8.07
C GLU A 20 -52.00 -17.54 6.95
N LYS A 21 -51.20 -18.38 6.27
CA LYS A 21 -51.45 -19.80 5.87
C LYS A 21 -52.68 -20.12 5.00
N ASN A 22 -52.64 -20.93 3.93
CA ASN A 22 -51.76 -22.00 3.46
C ASN A 22 -52.02 -22.24 1.96
N SER A 23 -50.99 -22.66 1.21
CA SER A 23 -51.02 -23.91 0.42
C SER A 23 -49.63 -24.18 -0.17
N GLU A 24 -49.04 -25.29 0.26
CA GLU A 24 -47.89 -25.94 -0.37
C GLU A 24 -48.18 -26.21 -1.86
N ASP A 25 -47.25 -25.89 -2.76
CA ASP A 25 -46.42 -26.93 -3.39
C ASP A 25 -45.29 -26.34 -4.27
N SER A 26 -44.16 -27.06 -4.25
CA SER A 26 -43.02 -27.11 -5.16
C SER A 26 -42.71 -25.96 -6.14
N SER A 27 -41.54 -25.32 -5.99
CA SER A 27 -40.38 -25.56 -6.87
C SER A 27 -39.27 -24.54 -6.57
N GLU A 28 -38.13 -25.06 -6.11
CA GLU A 28 -36.84 -24.36 -6.09
C GLU A 28 -36.52 -23.77 -7.46
N ASN A 29 -36.12 -22.50 -7.51
CA ASN A 29 -34.94 -22.09 -8.27
C ASN A 29 -34.52 -20.67 -7.90
N ASP A 30 -33.32 -20.62 -7.29
CA ASP A 30 -32.55 -19.48 -6.85
C ASP A 30 -32.50 -18.31 -7.84
N VAL A 31 -33.15 -17.20 -7.49
CA VAL A 31 -32.79 -15.89 -8.03
C VAL A 31 -31.55 -15.40 -7.27
N LYS A 32 -30.37 -15.74 -7.79
CA LYS A 32 -29.07 -15.18 -7.36
C LYS A 32 -29.12 -13.66 -7.46
N LYS A 33 -29.37 -13.00 -6.32
CA LYS A 33 -29.10 -11.58 -6.11
C LYS A 33 -27.58 -11.40 -6.07
N GLN A 34 -26.96 -11.18 -7.22
CA GLN A 34 -25.57 -10.72 -7.28
C GLN A 34 -25.53 -9.31 -6.70
N ILE A 35 -25.02 -9.21 -5.47
CA ILE A 35 -24.59 -7.94 -4.91
C ILE A 35 -23.30 -7.60 -5.66
N GLU A 36 -23.39 -6.67 -6.61
CA GLU A 36 -22.21 -6.00 -7.15
C GLU A 36 -21.53 -5.28 -5.99
N THR A 37 -20.46 -5.88 -5.47
CA THR A 37 -19.50 -5.20 -4.61
C THR A 37 -18.89 -4.09 -5.46
N ILE A 38 -19.37 -2.86 -5.28
CA ILE A 38 -18.73 -1.67 -5.85
C ILE A 38 -17.31 -1.63 -5.27
N VAL A 39 -16.33 -2.06 -6.05
CA VAL A 39 -14.91 -1.88 -5.75
C VAL A 39 -14.63 -0.40 -5.88
N VAL A 40 -14.69 0.33 -4.77
CA VAL A 40 -14.22 1.72 -4.72
C VAL A 40 -12.72 1.66 -4.96
N GLN A 41 -12.29 1.95 -6.19
CA GLN A 41 -10.87 2.14 -6.50
C GLN A 41 -10.35 3.29 -5.63
N GLU A 42 -9.41 2.99 -4.74
CA GLU A 42 -8.71 4.04 -4.00
C GLU A 42 -7.95 4.91 -5.01
N GLN A 43 -8.33 6.18 -5.11
CA GLN A 43 -7.69 7.12 -6.03
C GLN A 43 -6.22 7.29 -5.66
N GLU A 44 -5.28 6.98 -6.54
CA GLU A 44 -3.84 7.15 -6.33
C GLU A 44 -3.38 8.58 -6.67
N GLN A 45 -2.27 9.03 -6.06
CA GLN A 45 -1.58 10.26 -6.43
C GLN A 45 -0.14 9.95 -6.83
N TYR A 46 0.25 10.33 -8.05
CA TYR A 46 1.64 10.24 -8.51
C TYR A 46 2.37 11.58 -8.33
N ILE A 47 3.63 11.52 -7.90
CA ILE A 47 4.53 12.66 -7.75
C ILE A 47 5.84 12.31 -8.44
N GLU A 48 6.11 12.95 -9.57
CA GLU A 48 7.42 12.84 -10.23
C GLU A 48 8.46 13.64 -9.43
N ASN A 49 9.49 12.98 -8.90
CA ASN A 49 10.53 13.65 -8.11
C ASN A 49 11.82 12.81 -8.01
N GLU A 50 12.65 12.85 -9.05
CA GLU A 50 13.92 12.10 -9.10
C GLU A 50 14.89 12.42 -7.95
N PRO A 51 15.11 13.69 -7.54
CA PRO A 51 16.05 13.98 -6.46
C PRO A 51 15.64 13.41 -5.10
N ILE A 52 14.32 13.26 -4.85
CA ILE A 52 13.81 12.61 -3.64
C ILE A 52 13.87 11.09 -3.77
N LEU A 53 13.50 10.55 -4.94
CA LEU A 53 13.60 9.13 -5.25
C LEU A 53 15.02 8.60 -5.01
N ALA A 54 16.03 9.21 -5.62
CA ALA A 54 17.43 8.78 -5.50
C ALA A 54 17.94 8.77 -4.04
N LYS A 55 17.47 9.72 -3.21
CA LYS A 55 17.81 9.74 -1.78
C LYS A 55 17.19 8.56 -1.02
N MET A 56 15.94 8.21 -1.33
CA MET A 56 15.27 7.08 -0.68
C MET A 56 15.85 5.74 -1.15
N GLU A 57 16.24 5.61 -2.41
CA GLU A 57 16.98 4.44 -2.90
C GLU A 57 18.32 4.28 -2.19
N SER A 58 19.06 5.39 -2.00
CA SER A 58 20.29 5.40 -1.20
C SER A 58 20.03 5.00 0.25
N ASP A 59 18.98 5.52 0.88
CA ASP A 59 18.58 5.11 2.24
C ASP A 59 18.25 3.61 2.30
N LEU A 60 17.52 3.06 1.31
CA LEU A 60 17.25 1.61 1.22
C LEU A 60 18.55 0.80 1.10
N PHE A 61 19.47 1.23 0.26
CA PHE A 61 20.76 0.56 0.10
C PHE A 61 21.56 0.56 1.40
N GLU A 62 21.62 1.69 2.11
CA GLU A 62 22.26 1.75 3.43
C GLU A 62 21.58 0.85 4.47
N LEU A 63 20.26 0.72 4.43
CA LEU A 63 19.53 -0.18 5.34
C LEU A 63 19.96 -1.64 5.20
N THR A 64 20.32 -2.10 4.00
CA THR A 64 20.81 -3.48 3.78
C THR A 64 22.09 -3.81 4.54
N LYS A 65 22.86 -2.79 4.96
CA LYS A 65 24.09 -2.97 5.73
C LYS A 65 23.83 -3.18 7.23
N ASN A 66 22.59 -3.02 7.69
CA ASN A 66 22.25 -3.17 9.09
C ASN A 66 22.34 -4.66 9.51
N PRO A 67 23.10 -5.01 10.56
CA PRO A 67 23.35 -6.39 10.96
C PRO A 67 22.11 -7.13 11.47
N LYS A 68 20.98 -6.44 11.68
CA LYS A 68 19.70 -7.05 12.03
C LYS A 68 19.07 -7.85 10.88
N PHE A 69 19.43 -7.54 9.63
CA PHE A 69 18.87 -8.23 8.48
C PHE A 69 19.53 -9.60 8.29
N ALA A 70 18.69 -10.64 8.20
CA ALA A 70 19.10 -11.92 7.66
C ALA A 70 19.23 -11.80 6.14
N LEU A 71 20.33 -12.29 5.58
CA LEU A 71 20.59 -12.27 4.14
C LEU A 71 20.38 -13.65 3.53
N GLU A 72 19.47 -13.72 2.57
CA GLU A 72 19.28 -14.87 1.68
C GLU A 72 19.83 -14.52 0.29
N LYS A 73 20.40 -15.52 -0.40
CA LYS A 73 20.96 -15.36 -1.76
C LYS A 73 20.44 -16.45 -2.67
N GLU A 74 20.07 -16.05 -3.88
CA GLU A 74 19.62 -16.92 -4.95
C GLU A 74 20.42 -16.61 -6.21
N LEU A 75 20.87 -17.65 -6.91
CA LEU A 75 21.54 -17.52 -8.20
C LEU A 75 20.49 -17.39 -9.30
N VAL A 76 20.65 -16.41 -10.18
CA VAL A 76 19.71 -16.14 -11.28
C VAL A 76 20.47 -16.03 -12.58
N ASN A 77 19.94 -16.63 -13.66
CA ASN A 77 20.54 -16.48 -14.98
C ASN A 77 20.34 -15.04 -15.46
N ASN A 78 21.39 -14.43 -15.98
CA ASN A 78 21.31 -13.12 -16.61
C ASN A 78 20.41 -13.20 -17.85
N ARG A 79 19.58 -12.18 -18.05
CA ARG A 79 18.58 -12.16 -19.12
C ARG A 79 19.12 -11.68 -20.48
N HIS A 80 20.30 -11.07 -20.49
CA HIS A 80 20.92 -10.45 -21.68
C HIS A 80 22.16 -11.19 -22.18
N VAL A 81 22.82 -11.94 -21.31
CA VAL A 81 24.06 -12.66 -21.60
C VAL A 81 23.93 -14.12 -21.17
N ASP A 82 24.00 -15.02 -22.15
CA ASP A 82 23.96 -16.46 -21.91
C ASP A 82 25.11 -16.89 -20.99
N ASP A 83 24.84 -17.90 -20.15
CA ASP A 83 25.77 -18.50 -19.19
C ASP A 83 26.35 -17.54 -18.12
N LEU A 84 25.90 -16.28 -18.06
CA LEU A 84 26.21 -15.37 -16.96
C LEU A 84 25.23 -15.59 -15.81
N ILE A 85 25.77 -15.82 -14.61
CA ILE A 85 24.99 -16.02 -13.38
C ILE A 85 25.13 -14.80 -12.49
N ASP A 86 24.01 -14.16 -12.22
CA ASP A 86 23.88 -13.06 -11.28
C ASP A 86 23.31 -13.57 -9.94
N THR A 87 23.16 -12.67 -8.97
CA THR A 87 22.64 -13.01 -7.63
C THR A 87 21.48 -12.10 -7.25
N LEU A 88 20.34 -12.69 -6.95
CA LEU A 88 19.26 -12.01 -6.22
C LEU A 88 19.53 -12.16 -4.72
N LYS A 89 19.60 -11.04 -4.01
CA LYS A 89 19.74 -11.02 -2.56
C LYS A 89 18.45 -10.54 -1.92
N THR A 90 18.03 -11.20 -0.85
CA THR A 90 16.88 -10.78 -0.05
C THR A 90 17.31 -10.55 1.40
N TYR A 91 17.17 -9.32 1.86
CA TYR A 91 17.46 -8.89 3.22
C TYR A 91 16.15 -8.84 4.01
N LYS A 92 16.00 -9.67 5.06
CA LYS A 92 14.78 -9.76 5.87
C LYS A 92 15.03 -9.42 7.33
N PHE A 93 14.16 -8.59 7.91
CA PHE A 93 14.09 -8.35 9.35
C PHE A 93 12.66 -7.97 9.75
N ASP A 94 12.05 -8.76 10.64
CA ASP A 94 10.65 -8.57 11.06
C ASP A 94 9.72 -8.37 9.84
N LYS A 95 8.94 -7.28 9.77
CA LYS A 95 8.05 -6.95 8.65
C LYS A 95 8.72 -6.06 7.61
N VAL A 96 10.01 -6.30 7.37
CA VAL A 96 10.81 -5.61 6.36
C VAL A 96 11.49 -6.63 5.46
N SER A 97 11.37 -6.42 4.15
CA SER A 97 12.07 -7.15 3.11
C SER A 97 12.64 -6.16 2.12
N ILE A 98 13.93 -6.27 1.79
CA ILE A 98 14.59 -5.49 0.74
C ILE A 98 15.24 -6.49 -0.21
N GLN A 99 15.09 -6.29 -1.50
CA GLN A 99 15.68 -7.14 -2.55
C GLN A 99 16.68 -6.32 -3.36
N SER A 100 17.84 -6.91 -3.64
CA SER A 100 18.81 -6.36 -4.57
C SER A 100 19.20 -7.37 -5.64
N TYR A 101 19.38 -6.88 -6.86
CA TYR A 101 19.95 -7.63 -7.96
C TYR A 101 21.43 -7.28 -8.06
N LYS A 102 22.30 -8.29 -7.99
CA LYS A 102 23.75 -8.13 -8.03
C LYS A 102 24.34 -8.83 -9.24
N THR A 103 25.07 -8.07 -10.05
CA THR A 103 25.95 -8.57 -11.10
C THR A 103 27.38 -8.70 -10.58
N SER A 104 28.32 -9.03 -11.47
CA SER A 104 29.76 -9.03 -11.17
C SER A 104 30.28 -7.65 -10.73
N ASN A 105 29.71 -6.57 -11.26
CA ASN A 105 30.24 -5.21 -11.08
C ASN A 105 29.33 -4.30 -10.24
N GLU A 106 28.03 -4.56 -10.24
CA GLU A 106 27.03 -3.61 -9.74
C GLU A 106 25.96 -4.31 -8.89
N GLU A 107 25.30 -3.54 -8.04
CA GLU A 107 24.20 -4.02 -7.21
C GLU A 107 23.15 -2.92 -7.07
N TRP A 108 21.91 -3.23 -7.43
CA TRP A 108 20.78 -2.29 -7.37
C TRP A 108 19.69 -2.86 -6.48
N ILE A 109 19.03 -1.99 -5.71
CA ILE A 109 17.78 -2.36 -5.04
C ILE A 109 16.70 -2.48 -6.13
N CYS A 110 16.01 -3.62 -6.15
CA CYS A 110 14.93 -3.89 -7.13
C CYS A 110 13.56 -4.03 -6.46
N GLY A 111 13.52 -4.16 -5.14
CA GLY A 111 12.27 -4.25 -4.41
C GLY A 111 12.44 -3.94 -2.93
N ALA A 112 11.41 -3.35 -2.33
CA ALA A 112 11.32 -3.29 -0.88
C ALA A 112 9.88 -3.31 -0.39
N LYS A 113 9.67 -3.83 0.82
CA LYS A 113 8.41 -3.78 1.55
C LYS A 113 8.72 -3.52 3.02
N ILE A 114 8.21 -2.43 3.57
CA ILE A 114 8.48 -1.98 4.94
C ILE A 114 7.16 -1.76 5.66
N LEU A 115 6.94 -2.49 6.76
CA LEU A 115 5.82 -2.30 7.69
C LEU A 115 6.28 -2.15 9.15
N ASN A 116 7.60 -2.04 9.37
CA ASN A 116 8.20 -1.82 10.68
C ASN A 116 8.60 -0.34 10.86
N SER A 117 8.37 0.23 12.06
CA SER A 117 8.61 1.64 12.37
C SER A 117 10.03 1.99 12.82
N GLU A 118 10.95 1.02 12.87
CA GLU A 118 12.33 1.24 13.30
C GLU A 118 13.14 2.02 12.26
N PHE A 119 12.93 1.73 10.98
CA PHE A 119 13.70 2.31 9.88
C PHE A 119 13.07 3.57 9.33
N LYS A 120 13.91 4.46 8.80
CA LYS A 120 13.51 5.76 8.27
C LYS A 120 14.09 5.99 6.87
N LEU A 121 13.29 6.56 6.00
CA LEU A 121 13.70 7.19 4.74
C LEU A 121 13.63 8.71 4.89
N LEU A 122 14.45 9.46 4.15
CA LEU A 122 14.57 10.92 4.22
C LEU A 122 14.66 11.45 5.66
N LYS A 123 15.38 10.71 6.52
CA LYS A 123 15.55 10.97 7.97
C LYS A 123 14.27 10.97 8.82
N SER A 124 13.08 10.94 8.23
CA SER A 124 11.82 11.26 8.91
C SER A 124 10.63 10.39 8.48
N ILE A 125 10.64 9.85 7.27
CA ILE A 125 9.58 8.98 6.75
C ILE A 125 9.76 7.59 7.33
N LYS A 126 8.81 7.16 8.16
CA LYS A 126 8.77 5.81 8.74
C LYS A 126 7.34 5.39 8.99
N ILE A 127 7.12 4.10 9.18
CA ILE A 127 5.79 3.58 9.54
C ILE A 127 5.29 4.28 10.82
N GLY A 128 4.02 4.69 10.79
CA GLY A 128 3.32 5.39 11.85
C GLY A 128 3.40 6.91 11.82
N ILE A 129 4.13 7.55 10.88
CA ILE A 129 4.10 9.02 10.79
C ILE A 129 2.76 9.52 10.25
N ASN A 130 2.36 10.72 10.66
CA ASN A 130 1.18 11.38 10.12
C ASN A 130 1.42 11.85 8.68
N LYS A 131 0.36 11.85 7.86
CA LYS A 131 0.38 12.34 6.47
C LYS A 131 0.95 13.76 6.35
N SER A 132 0.66 14.67 7.28
CA SER A 132 1.23 16.02 7.29
C SER A 132 2.74 16.07 7.54
N THR A 133 3.29 15.12 8.30
CA THR A 133 4.74 14.95 8.46
C THR A 133 5.37 14.46 7.16
N PHE A 134 4.71 13.53 6.48
CA PHE A 134 5.13 13.05 5.17
C PHE A 134 5.15 14.18 4.13
N GLU A 135 4.07 14.97 4.03
CA GLU A 135 3.97 16.12 3.12
C GLU A 135 5.12 17.11 3.29
N LYS A 136 5.52 17.39 4.55
CA LYS A 136 6.66 18.25 4.86
C LYS A 136 7.98 17.64 4.39
N ALA A 137 8.16 16.32 4.54
CA ALA A 137 9.36 15.61 4.12
C ALA A 137 9.52 15.62 2.59
N VAL A 138 8.40 15.44 1.86
CA VAL A 138 8.40 15.39 0.38
C VAL A 138 8.09 16.74 -0.28
N LYS A 139 7.87 17.78 0.52
CA LYS A 139 7.56 19.17 0.11
C LYS A 139 6.39 19.28 -0.88
N THR A 140 5.43 18.36 -0.78
CA THR A 140 4.30 18.24 -1.71
C THR A 140 3.05 17.87 -0.92
N LYS A 141 1.91 18.47 -1.28
CA LYS A 141 0.62 18.16 -0.66
C LYS A 141 0.12 16.80 -1.12
N VAL A 142 -0.45 16.03 -0.20
CA VAL A 142 -0.98 14.69 -0.44
C VAL A 142 -2.48 14.68 -0.23
N ASN A 143 -3.22 14.35 -1.30
CA ASN A 143 -4.68 14.30 -1.30
C ASN A 143 -5.22 12.85 -1.37
N SER A 144 -4.34 11.86 -1.45
CA SER A 144 -4.67 10.44 -1.57
C SER A 144 -4.20 9.62 -0.36
N ASN A 145 -4.77 8.41 -0.17
CA ASN A 145 -4.24 7.40 0.74
C ASN A 145 -3.14 6.53 0.11
N ILE A 146 -2.98 6.55 -1.21
CA ILE A 146 -1.91 5.88 -1.93
C ILE A 146 -1.12 6.95 -2.69
N VAL A 147 0.11 7.18 -2.25
CA VAL A 147 1.03 8.14 -2.90
C VAL A 147 2.16 7.38 -3.55
N LYS A 148 2.42 7.67 -4.82
CA LYS A 148 3.55 7.15 -5.58
C LYS A 148 4.55 8.26 -5.81
N ILE A 149 5.82 8.01 -5.54
CA ILE A 149 6.93 8.91 -5.86
C ILE A 149 7.90 8.15 -6.75
N GLY A 150 8.13 8.64 -7.96
CA GLY A 150 9.00 7.96 -8.93
C GLY A 150 9.57 8.90 -9.98
N ASN A 151 10.22 8.32 -10.98
CA ASN A 151 10.73 9.01 -12.17
C ASN A 151 9.65 9.16 -13.25
N LEU A 152 9.95 9.86 -14.34
CA LEU A 152 8.99 10.07 -15.42
C LEU A 152 8.50 8.74 -16.04
N GLU A 153 9.41 7.78 -16.21
CA GLU A 153 9.15 6.49 -16.85
C GLU A 153 8.48 5.47 -15.92
N GLN A 154 8.36 5.77 -14.63
CA GLN A 154 7.85 4.86 -13.60
C GLN A 154 8.59 3.53 -13.51
N THR A 155 9.86 3.52 -13.92
CA THR A 155 10.74 2.35 -13.77
C THR A 155 11.24 2.21 -12.33
N SER A 156 11.21 3.27 -11.53
CA SER A 156 11.50 3.25 -10.10
C SER A 156 10.45 4.02 -9.34
N VAL A 157 9.70 3.34 -8.47
CA VAL A 157 8.57 3.93 -7.74
C VAL A 157 8.54 3.49 -6.28
N PHE A 158 8.47 4.47 -5.37
CA PHE A 158 8.03 4.24 -4.00
C PHE A 158 6.52 4.42 -3.89
N VAL A 159 5.84 3.44 -3.30
CA VAL A 159 4.41 3.47 -2.98
C VAL A 159 4.22 3.59 -1.47
N PHE A 160 3.56 4.66 -1.04
CA PHE A 160 3.25 4.96 0.36
C PHE A 160 1.76 4.79 0.58
N LYS A 161 1.36 3.87 1.48
CA LYS A 161 -0.05 3.64 1.80
C LYS A 161 -0.38 4.15 3.20
N PHE A 162 -1.39 5.01 3.27
CA PHE A 162 -1.86 5.65 4.48
C PHE A 162 -3.17 5.00 4.95
N LYS A 163 -3.25 4.71 6.26
CA LYS A 163 -4.47 4.27 6.93
C LYS A 163 -4.76 5.21 8.09
N ASN A 164 -5.98 5.74 8.15
CA ASN A 164 -6.40 6.70 9.19
C ASN A 164 -5.42 7.90 9.33
N ASN A 165 -4.93 8.43 8.21
CA ASN A 165 -3.91 9.50 8.13
C ASN A 165 -2.50 9.15 8.66
N PHE A 166 -2.20 7.88 8.92
CA PHE A 166 -0.87 7.42 9.29
C PHE A 166 -0.28 6.52 8.21
N LEU A 167 1.03 6.66 7.96
CA LEU A 167 1.75 5.81 7.02
C LEU A 167 1.78 4.37 7.56
N ALA A 168 1.19 3.43 6.83
CA ALA A 168 1.03 2.05 7.26
C ALA A 168 1.97 1.09 6.50
N GLU A 169 2.34 1.43 5.27
CA GLU A 169 3.18 0.59 4.42
C GLU A 169 4.00 1.45 3.46
N ILE A 170 5.25 1.04 3.22
CA ILE A 170 6.11 1.57 2.17
C ILE A 170 6.50 0.39 1.27
N VAL A 171 6.31 0.53 -0.03
CA VAL A 171 6.77 -0.42 -1.05
C VAL A 171 7.72 0.33 -1.99
N TYR A 172 8.77 -0.33 -2.46
CA TYR A 172 9.59 0.14 -3.56
C TYR A 172 9.58 -0.91 -4.66
N GLU A 173 9.39 -0.45 -5.89
CA GLU A 173 9.38 -1.24 -7.11
C GLU A 173 10.41 -0.62 -8.05
N GLY A 174 11.54 -1.31 -8.24
CA GLY A 174 12.64 -0.87 -9.10
C GLY A 174 12.84 -1.86 -10.25
N TYR A 175 12.69 -1.38 -11.47
CA TYR A 175 12.98 -2.14 -12.66
C TYR A 175 14.50 -2.24 -12.86
N VAL A 176 14.98 -3.47 -12.96
CA VAL A 176 16.37 -3.77 -13.32
C VAL A 176 16.35 -4.31 -14.74
N ASP A 177 17.04 -3.58 -15.63
CA ASP A 177 17.31 -4.02 -17.00
C ASP A 177 18.58 -4.86 -17.04
#